data_AF-A0A377WQ31-F1
#
_entry.id   AF-A0A377WQ31-F1
#
_cell.length_a   1.000
_cell.length_b   1.000
_cell.length_c   1.000
_cell.angle_alpha   90.00
_cell.angle_beta   90.00
_cell.angle_gamma   90.00
#
_symmetry.space_group_name_H-M   'P 1'
#
loop_
_entity.id
_entity.type
_entity.pdbx_description
1 polymer ?
#
loop_
_entity_poly.entity_id
_entity_poly.type
_entity_poly.pdbx_seq_one_letter_code
_entity_poly.pdbx_strand_id
1 'polypeptide(L)'
;MADKIYVNFSLFQSMPDAWGIDQLFPVMPLEGLNKSPERRAVLLDITCDSDGAIDHYVDGDGIATTMPMPEYDPENPPMLGFFMVGAYQEILGNMHNLFGDTEAVDVFVFPDGSVEVELSDEGDTVADMLQYVQLDPNTLLTQFPRSGEKIPVWTMRCSSSSSRSSRRDCTAILIWKTSSR
;
A
#
# COMPACT_ATOMS: atom_id res chain seq x y z
N MET A 1 -21.02 10.06 8.63
CA MET A 1 -19.97 9.30 9.34
C MET A 1 -18.97 8.86 8.28
N ALA A 2 -17.67 8.99 8.52
CA ALA A 2 -16.66 8.63 7.53
C ALA A 2 -16.34 7.12 7.62
N ASP A 3 -16.13 6.50 6.46
CA ASP A 3 -15.72 5.11 6.33
C ASP A 3 -14.23 4.97 6.70
N LYS A 4 -13.84 3.84 7.31
CA LYS A 4 -12.43 3.52 7.57
C LYS A 4 -11.96 2.52 6.54
N ILE A 5 -10.96 2.89 5.75
CA ILE A 5 -10.41 2.04 4.68
C ILE A 5 -8.98 1.67 5.06
N TYR A 6 -8.72 0.37 5.14
CA TYR A 6 -7.38 -0.17 5.32
C TYR A 6 -6.74 -0.39 3.95
N VAL A 7 -5.59 0.23 3.73
CA VAL A 7 -4.88 0.24 2.46
C VAL A 7 -3.63 -0.62 2.60
N ASN A 8 -3.35 -1.44 1.60
CA ASN A 8 -2.23 -2.38 1.60
C ASN A 8 -0.88 -1.69 1.35
N PHE A 9 -0.46 -0.82 2.26
CA PHE A 9 0.88 -0.23 2.32
C PHE A 9 1.33 -0.02 3.76
N SER A 10 2.55 0.48 3.90
CA SER A 10 3.09 1.03 5.14
C SER A 10 3.33 2.52 4.92
N LEU A 11 2.70 3.36 5.75
CA LEU A 11 2.90 4.81 5.70
C LEU A 11 4.36 5.17 6.00
N PHE A 12 4.97 4.47 6.94
CA PHE A 12 6.38 4.66 7.31
C PHE A 12 7.37 4.28 6.21
N GLN A 13 7.00 3.35 5.33
CA GLN A 13 7.85 2.93 4.22
C GLN A 13 7.69 3.88 3.03
N SER A 14 6.46 4.08 2.57
CA SER A 14 6.22 4.79 1.30
C SER A 14 6.00 6.29 1.47
N MET A 15 5.68 6.76 2.69
CA MET A 15 5.30 8.14 2.97
C MET A 15 5.87 8.67 4.31
N PRO A 16 7.18 8.53 4.59
CA PRO A 16 7.77 8.92 5.87
C PRO A 16 7.53 10.39 6.25
N ASP A 17 7.61 11.31 5.28
CA ASP A 17 7.36 12.74 5.52
C ASP A 17 5.92 13.05 5.96
N ALA A 18 4.94 12.21 5.59
CA ALA A 18 3.55 12.37 6.07
C ALA A 18 3.48 12.17 7.59
N TRP A 19 4.27 11.24 8.13
CA TRP A 19 4.37 11.00 9.58
C TRP A 19 5.34 11.96 10.27
N GLY A 20 6.47 12.27 9.65
CA GLY A 20 7.56 13.01 10.30
C GLY A 20 7.35 14.53 10.36
N ILE A 21 6.68 15.11 9.36
CA ILE A 21 6.56 16.57 9.20
C ILE A 21 5.17 17.02 8.74
N ASP A 22 4.14 16.16 8.85
CA ASP A 22 2.77 16.41 8.40
C ASP A 22 2.69 16.83 6.91
N GLN A 23 3.57 16.28 6.07
CA GLN A 23 3.58 16.59 4.64
C GLN A 23 2.29 16.13 3.97
N LEU A 24 1.66 17.03 3.22
CA LEU A 24 0.42 16.74 2.50
C LEU A 24 0.72 16.07 1.17
N PHE A 25 0.05 14.94 0.93
CA PHE A 25 0.07 14.26 -0.36
C PHE A 25 -1.35 14.22 -0.93
N PRO A 26 -1.55 14.58 -2.21
CA PRO A 26 -2.82 14.35 -2.86
C PRO A 26 -3.10 12.85 -2.94
N VAL A 27 -4.25 12.43 -2.40
CA VAL A 27 -4.73 11.05 -2.46
C VAL A 27 -6.14 11.04 -3.04
N MET A 28 -6.38 10.14 -4.00
CA MET A 28 -7.68 10.03 -4.65
C MET A 28 -7.88 8.62 -5.24
N PRO A 29 -9.14 8.18 -5.44
CA PRO A 29 -9.39 6.94 -6.16
C PRO A 29 -8.99 7.09 -7.63
N LEU A 30 -8.49 6.01 -8.22
CA LEU A 30 -8.12 5.96 -9.65
C LEU A 30 -9.34 5.83 -10.56
N GLU A 31 -10.50 5.52 -10.00
CA GLU A 31 -11.75 5.28 -10.72
C GLU A 31 -12.89 6.16 -10.17
N GLY A 32 -13.90 6.41 -11.01
CA GLY A 32 -15.12 7.11 -10.58
C GLY A 32 -14.96 8.61 -10.32
N LEU A 33 -13.85 9.22 -10.73
CA LEU A 33 -13.55 10.65 -10.56
C LEU A 33 -14.52 11.60 -11.29
N ASN A 34 -15.30 11.07 -12.22
CA ASN A 34 -16.35 11.81 -12.93
C ASN A 34 -17.69 11.88 -12.15
N LYS A 35 -17.80 11.19 -11.02
CA LYS A 35 -18.99 11.20 -10.15
C LYS A 35 -18.78 12.19 -9.01
N SER A 36 -19.87 12.77 -8.52
CA SER A 36 -19.82 13.60 -7.32
C SER A 36 -19.45 12.73 -6.11
N PRO A 37 -18.60 13.21 -5.17
CA PRO A 37 -18.30 12.48 -3.97
C PRO A 37 -19.54 12.42 -3.06
N GLU A 38 -19.99 11.21 -2.73
CA GLU A 38 -21.14 10.96 -1.86
C GLU A 38 -20.72 10.47 -0.47
N ARG A 39 -19.49 9.96 -0.35
CA ARG A 39 -18.95 9.37 0.87
C ARG A 39 -17.69 10.11 1.30
N ARG A 40 -17.32 9.93 2.57
CA ARG A 40 -16.06 10.41 3.16
C ARG A 40 -15.33 9.22 3.76
N ALA A 41 -14.02 9.15 3.58
CA ALA A 41 -13.19 8.07 4.09
C ALA A 41 -11.97 8.58 4.85
N VAL A 42 -11.50 7.78 5.80
CA VAL A 42 -10.18 7.91 6.44
C VAL A 42 -9.37 6.69 6.05
N LEU A 43 -8.18 6.92 5.54
CA LEU A 43 -7.24 5.90 5.11
C LEU A 43 -6.31 5.54 6.27
N LEU A 44 -6.22 4.25 6.53
CA LEU A 44 -5.29 3.64 7.47
C LEU A 44 -4.42 2.66 6.70
N ASP A 45 -3.17 2.52 7.11
CA ASP A 45 -2.29 1.50 6.61
C ASP A 45 -2.55 0.16 7.34
N ILE A 46 -1.82 -0.90 6.99
CA ILE A 46 -1.97 -2.24 7.62
C ILE A 46 -1.01 -2.47 8.78
N THR A 47 -0.30 -1.44 9.22
CA THR A 47 0.62 -1.55 10.36
C THR A 47 -0.16 -1.71 11.66
N CYS A 48 0.52 -2.22 12.68
CA CYS A 48 -0.04 -2.32 14.03
C CYS A 48 0.05 -0.99 14.80
N ASP A 49 0.60 0.05 14.19
CA ASP A 49 0.78 1.36 14.81
C ASP A 49 -0.45 2.23 14.57
N SER A 50 -0.89 2.94 15.61
CA SER A 50 -1.98 3.90 15.50
C SER A 50 -1.61 5.11 14.64
N ASP A 51 -0.32 5.40 14.51
CA ASP A 51 0.21 6.50 13.70
C ASP A 51 0.21 6.17 12.20
N GLY A 52 -0.11 4.92 11.83
CA GLY A 52 -0.29 4.45 10.45
C GLY A 52 -1.60 4.94 9.81
N ALA A 53 -1.91 6.23 9.93
CA ALA A 53 -3.12 6.84 9.37
C ALA A 53 -2.82 8.16 8.68
N ILE A 54 -3.60 8.50 7.65
CA ILE A 54 -3.50 9.81 6.99
C ILE A 54 -4.47 10.77 7.65
N ASP A 55 -3.92 11.82 8.27
CA ASP A 55 -4.69 12.81 9.03
C ASP A 55 -5.31 13.91 8.16
N HIS A 56 -4.66 14.24 7.05
CA HIS A 56 -5.00 15.40 6.23
C HIS A 56 -5.04 15.06 4.74
N TYR A 57 -6.12 15.49 4.09
CA TYR A 57 -6.40 15.25 2.68
C TYR A 57 -6.59 16.57 1.96
N VAL A 58 -6.09 16.62 0.71
CA VAL A 58 -6.34 17.75 -0.19
C VAL A 58 -7.78 17.66 -0.71
N ASP A 59 -8.57 18.70 -0.49
CA ASP A 59 -9.94 18.86 -0.99
C ASP A 59 -10.07 20.21 -1.74
N GLY A 60 -11.11 20.40 -2.55
CA GLY A 60 -11.26 21.58 -3.41
C GLY A 60 -11.24 22.92 -2.67
N ASP A 61 -11.72 22.93 -1.42
CA ASP A 61 -11.76 24.11 -0.55
C ASP A 61 -10.54 24.24 0.39
N GLY A 62 -9.56 23.33 0.31
CA GLY A 62 -8.34 23.35 1.13
C GLY A 62 -7.96 21.99 1.70
N ILE A 63 -7.78 21.92 3.03
CA ILE A 63 -7.37 20.70 3.73
C ILE A 63 -8.56 20.18 4.55
N ALA A 64 -8.88 18.90 4.37
CA ALA A 64 -9.92 18.20 5.12
C ALA A 64 -9.31 17.07 5.95
N THR A 65 -10.01 16.66 7.01
CA THR A 65 -9.64 15.49 7.83
C THR A 65 -10.19 14.16 7.29
N THR A 66 -10.91 14.21 6.16
CA THR A 66 -11.49 13.03 5.51
C THR A 66 -11.44 13.18 4.00
N MET A 67 -11.07 12.11 3.30
CA MET A 67 -11.00 12.06 1.85
C MET A 67 -12.42 11.99 1.24
N PRO A 68 -12.75 12.83 0.23
CA PRO A 68 -13.96 12.66 -0.56
C PRO A 68 -13.86 11.40 -1.42
N MET A 69 -14.91 10.57 -1.40
CA MET A 69 -14.99 9.35 -2.19
C MET A 69 -16.31 9.29 -2.97
N PRO A 70 -16.29 8.85 -4.25
CA PRO A 70 -17.50 8.48 -4.95
C PRO A 70 -18.14 7.27 -4.27
N GLU A 71 -19.40 6.98 -4.60
CA GLU A 71 -20.00 5.71 -4.19
C GLU A 71 -19.21 4.53 -4.77
N TYR A 72 -18.87 3.57 -3.92
CA TYR A 72 -18.12 2.37 -4.28
C TYR A 72 -18.72 1.12 -3.61
N ASP A 73 -18.44 -0.04 -4.21
CA ASP A 73 -18.82 -1.34 -3.66
C ASP A 73 -17.86 -1.73 -2.53
N PRO A 74 -18.34 -1.94 -1.29
CA PRO A 74 -17.49 -2.40 -0.19
C PRO A 74 -16.82 -3.77 -0.42
N GLU A 75 -17.40 -4.63 -1.26
CA GLU A 75 -16.81 -5.93 -1.61
C GLU A 75 -15.69 -5.79 -2.66
N ASN A 76 -15.70 -4.70 -3.43
CA ASN A 76 -14.70 -4.41 -4.44
C ASN A 76 -14.34 -2.91 -4.43
N PRO A 77 -13.56 -2.46 -3.42
CA PRO A 77 -13.17 -1.06 -3.29
C PRO A 77 -12.24 -0.62 -4.43
N PRO A 78 -12.27 0.67 -4.81
CA PRO A 78 -11.43 1.18 -5.89
C PRO A 78 -9.97 1.25 -5.47
N MET A 79 -9.09 1.20 -6.46
CA MET A 79 -7.66 1.47 -6.28
C MET A 79 -7.44 2.93 -5.87
N LEU A 80 -6.49 3.16 -4.98
CA LEU A 80 -6.08 4.50 -4.54
C LEU A 80 -4.72 4.86 -5.14
N GLY A 81 -4.59 6.12 -5.55
CA GLY A 81 -3.33 6.70 -5.98
C GLY A 81 -2.82 7.72 -4.96
N PHE A 82 -1.54 7.61 -4.62
CA PHE A 82 -0.80 8.60 -3.84
C PHE A 82 0.11 9.37 -4.79
N PHE A 83 -0.05 10.68 -4.84
CA PHE A 83 0.64 11.52 -5.80
C PHE A 83 1.65 12.45 -5.12
N MET A 84 2.60 12.96 -5.91
CA MET A 84 3.67 13.86 -5.43
C MET A 84 4.64 13.23 -4.42
N VAL A 85 4.73 11.90 -4.40
CA VAL A 85 5.64 11.14 -3.52
C VAL A 85 7.05 10.91 -4.12
N GLY A 86 7.39 11.60 -5.21
CA GLY A 86 8.62 11.33 -5.98
C GLY A 86 9.92 11.88 -5.40
N ALA A 87 9.87 12.72 -4.36
CA ALA A 87 11.04 13.31 -3.72
C ALA A 87 11.10 12.90 -2.25
N TYR A 88 12.29 12.58 -1.75
CA TYR A 88 12.59 12.14 -0.37
C TYR A 88 11.98 10.80 0.07
N GLN A 89 10.74 10.49 -0.30
CA GLN A 89 9.99 9.36 0.24
C GLN A 89 10.69 8.01 0.08
N GLU A 90 11.23 7.76 -1.12
CA GLU A 90 11.85 6.47 -1.48
C GLU A 90 13.07 6.15 -0.62
N ILE A 91 13.92 7.14 -0.31
CA ILE A 91 15.17 6.91 0.43
C ILE A 91 15.01 7.04 1.95
N LEU A 92 13.95 7.69 2.42
CA LEU A 92 13.70 7.92 3.84
C LEU A 92 12.78 6.87 4.48
N GLY A 93 12.29 5.91 3.70
CA GLY A 93 11.42 4.83 4.17
C GLY A 93 12.07 4.00 5.29
N ASN A 94 11.25 3.57 6.26
CA ASN A 94 11.66 2.68 7.33
C ASN A 94 10.83 1.40 7.33
N MET A 95 11.51 0.27 7.60
CA MET A 95 10.94 -1.08 7.69
C MET A 95 10.12 -1.33 8.96
N HIS A 96 9.17 -0.43 9.25
CA HIS A 96 8.24 -0.59 10.35
C HIS A 96 7.40 -1.86 10.14
N ASN A 97 7.30 -2.71 11.16
CA ASN A 97 6.73 -4.06 11.08
C ASN A 97 7.35 -4.97 10.01
N LEU A 98 8.61 -4.74 9.61
CA LEU A 98 9.31 -5.49 8.57
C LEU A 98 8.58 -5.45 7.21
N PHE A 99 7.83 -4.37 6.95
CA PHE A 99 7.41 -4.06 5.58
C PHE A 99 8.60 -3.44 4.86
N GLY A 100 9.15 -4.20 3.90
CA GLY A 100 10.27 -3.73 3.08
C GLY A 100 9.81 -2.88 1.90
N ASP A 101 10.72 -2.67 0.96
CA ASP A 101 10.50 -1.85 -0.22
C ASP A 101 9.35 -2.40 -1.08
N THR A 102 8.56 -1.48 -1.63
CA THR A 102 7.48 -1.79 -2.56
C THR A 102 8.03 -1.95 -3.98
N GLU A 103 7.43 -2.85 -4.76
CA GLU A 103 7.77 -3.01 -6.17
C GLU A 103 7.57 -1.68 -6.94
N ALA A 104 8.57 -1.30 -7.73
CA ALA A 104 8.55 -0.08 -8.52
C ALA A 104 8.63 -0.39 -10.02
N VAL A 105 7.82 0.31 -10.80
CA VAL A 105 7.78 0.17 -12.26
C VAL A 105 7.92 1.51 -12.95
N ASP A 106 8.70 1.53 -14.03
CA ASP A 106 8.81 2.65 -14.94
C ASP A 106 7.77 2.51 -16.06
N VAL A 107 7.00 3.57 -16.28
CA VAL A 107 5.95 3.60 -17.32
C VAL A 107 6.33 4.61 -18.40
N PHE A 108 6.55 4.11 -19.61
CA PHE A 108 6.87 4.92 -20.78
C PHE A 108 5.65 5.06 -21.68
N VAL A 109 5.34 6.29 -22.07
CA VAL A 109 4.25 6.59 -23.02
C VAL A 109 4.85 7.19 -24.29
N PHE A 110 4.68 6.50 -25.40
CA PHE A 110 5.24 6.91 -26.69
C PHE A 110 4.28 7.81 -27.49
N PRO A 111 4.79 8.58 -28.47
CA PRO A 111 3.96 9.47 -29.29
C PRO A 111 2.87 8.76 -30.11
N ASP A 112 3.02 7.46 -30.36
CA ASP A 112 2.02 6.63 -31.06
C ASP A 112 0.90 6.13 -30.13
N GLY A 113 0.97 6.47 -28.84
CA GLY A 113 0.03 6.03 -27.81
C GLY A 113 0.32 4.64 -27.24
N SER A 114 1.42 4.00 -27.64
CA SER A 114 1.87 2.77 -26.99
C SER A 114 2.39 3.06 -25.57
N VAL A 115 2.17 2.11 -24.67
CA VAL A 115 2.61 2.17 -23.28
C VAL A 115 3.49 0.97 -23.02
N GLU A 116 4.72 1.21 -22.59
CA GLU A 116 5.63 0.18 -22.11
C GLU A 116 5.79 0.32 -20.59
N VAL A 117 5.84 -0.82 -19.91
CA VAL A 117 6.02 -0.90 -18.47
C VAL A 117 7.23 -1.78 -18.22
N GLU A 118 8.24 -1.21 -17.57
CA GLU A 118 9.47 -1.91 -17.20
C GLU A 118 9.57 -1.98 -15.68
N LEU A 119 10.06 -3.11 -15.16
CA LEU A 119 10.31 -3.26 -13.73
C LEU A 119 11.58 -2.49 -13.38
N SER A 120 11.46 -1.49 -12.50
CA SER A 120 12.61 -0.71 -11.99
C SER A 120 13.24 -1.45 -10.83
N ASP A 121 12.44 -1.76 -9.81
CA ASP A 121 12.91 -2.37 -8.56
C ASP A 121 11.95 -3.47 -8.10
N GLU A 122 12.53 -4.62 -7.75
CA GLU A 122 11.80 -5.71 -7.11
C GLU A 122 11.53 -5.33 -5.64
N GLY A 123 10.28 -5.51 -5.21
CA GLY A 123 9.93 -5.31 -3.81
C GLY A 123 10.54 -6.39 -2.91
N ASP A 124 10.76 -6.05 -1.64
CA ASP A 124 11.37 -6.95 -0.68
C ASP A 124 10.45 -8.12 -0.33
N THR A 125 11.05 -9.31 -0.20
CA THR A 125 10.35 -10.48 0.31
C THR A 125 10.51 -10.60 1.83
N VAL A 126 9.67 -11.44 2.45
CA VAL A 126 9.83 -11.81 3.87
C VAL A 126 11.22 -12.40 4.15
N ALA A 127 11.82 -13.10 3.18
CA ALA A 127 13.15 -13.67 3.34
C ALA A 127 14.24 -12.58 3.39
N ASP A 128 14.06 -11.49 2.65
CA ASP A 128 15.00 -10.36 2.64
C ASP A 128 14.92 -9.59 3.96
N MET A 129 13.70 -9.39 4.48
CA MET A 129 13.46 -8.80 5.79
C MET A 129 14.02 -9.63 6.95
N LEU A 130 13.95 -10.96 6.87
CA LEU A 130 14.59 -11.84 7.85
C LEU A 130 16.12 -11.73 7.82
N GLN A 131 16.71 -11.67 6.62
CA GLN A 131 18.14 -11.47 6.47
C GLN A 131 18.60 -10.12 7.01
N TYR A 132 17.79 -9.06 6.81
CA TYR A 132 18.07 -7.73 7.35
C TYR A 132 18.25 -7.74 8.88
N VAL A 133 17.39 -8.49 9.60
CA VAL A 133 17.51 -8.68 11.05
C VAL A 133 18.49 -9.80 11.46
N GLN A 134 19.39 -10.18 10.56
CA GLN A 134 20.44 -11.19 10.76
C GLN A 134 19.91 -12.61 11.03
N LEU A 135 18.72 -12.94 10.52
CA LEU A 135 18.17 -14.29 10.54
C LEU A 135 18.34 -14.96 9.17
N ASP A 136 18.91 -16.16 9.15
CA ASP A 136 19.00 -16.94 7.92
C ASP A 136 17.67 -17.67 7.65
N PRO A 137 16.94 -17.33 6.57
CA PRO A 137 15.66 -17.95 6.23
C PRO A 137 15.82 -19.46 5.96
N ASN A 138 16.96 -19.92 5.45
CA ASN A 138 17.18 -21.35 5.20
C ASN A 138 17.26 -22.13 6.50
N THR A 139 18.00 -21.60 7.48
CA THR A 139 18.05 -22.17 8.82
C THR A 139 16.67 -22.21 9.46
N LEU A 140 15.88 -21.14 9.36
CA LEU A 140 14.52 -21.12 9.87
C LEU A 140 13.63 -22.17 9.18
N LEU A 141 13.69 -22.29 7.85
CA LEU A 141 12.93 -23.31 7.11
C LEU A 141 13.29 -24.75 7.52
N THR A 142 14.55 -25.00 7.90
CA THR A 142 14.96 -26.31 8.42
C THR A 142 14.53 -26.57 9.86
N GLN A 143 14.41 -25.51 10.67
CA GLN A 143 13.97 -25.57 12.07
C GLN A 143 12.46 -25.57 12.22
N PHE A 144 11.72 -25.02 11.25
CA PHE A 144 10.29 -25.23 11.15
C PHE A 144 10.06 -26.73 10.90
N PRO A 145 9.53 -27.48 11.89
CA PRO A 145 9.18 -28.87 11.63
C PRO A 145 8.18 -28.88 10.48
N ARG A 146 8.36 -29.79 9.51
CA ARG A 146 7.35 -30.08 8.49
C ARG A 146 6.02 -30.20 9.21
N SER A 147 5.15 -29.21 9.02
CA SER A 147 3.91 -29.02 9.76
C SER A 147 2.86 -30.06 9.37
N GLY A 148 3.12 -31.31 9.75
CA GLY A 148 2.11 -32.33 10.03
C GLY A 148 1.71 -32.35 11.50
N GLU A 149 2.38 -31.57 12.36
CA GLU A 149 2.09 -31.47 13.78
C GLU A 149 1.37 -30.15 14.07
N LYS A 150 0.17 -30.25 14.64
CA LYS A 150 -0.77 -29.14 14.83
C LYS A 150 -0.18 -28.08 15.76
N ILE A 151 0.24 -26.96 15.20
CA ILE A 151 0.53 -25.73 15.95
C ILE A 151 -0.78 -24.94 16.03
N PRO A 152 -1.24 -24.51 17.21
CA PRO A 152 -2.41 -23.64 17.31
C PRO A 152 -2.01 -22.25 16.83
N VAL A 153 -2.13 -22.03 15.52
CA VAL A 153 -2.08 -20.69 14.94
C VAL A 153 -3.35 -19.99 15.39
N TRP A 154 -3.22 -18.87 16.10
CA TRP A 154 -4.29 -17.89 16.22
C TRP A 154 -4.61 -17.38 14.81
N THR A 155 -5.50 -18.10 14.14
CA THR A 155 -5.99 -17.76 12.82
C THR A 155 -6.94 -16.59 13.03
N MET A 156 -6.54 -15.40 12.62
CA MET A 156 -7.51 -14.33 12.38
C MET A 156 -8.39 -14.82 11.23
N ARG A 157 -9.58 -15.28 11.60
CA ARG A 157 -10.49 -15.99 10.71
C ARG A 157 -11.14 -14.99 9.77
N CYS A 158 -10.46 -14.64 8.67
CA CYS A 158 -11.14 -14.13 7.49
C CYS A 158 -11.86 -15.33 6.84
N SER A 159 -13.20 -15.27 6.76
CA SER A 159 -13.99 -16.33 6.16
C SER A 159 -13.85 -16.29 4.65
N SER A 160 -13.00 -17.14 4.08
CA SER A 160 -13.07 -17.49 2.66
C SER A 160 -13.66 -18.88 2.51
N SER A 161 -14.90 -18.94 2.06
CA SER A 161 -15.42 -20.13 1.38
C SER A 161 -14.88 -20.15 -0.04
N SER A 162 -14.41 -21.33 -0.43
CA SER A 162 -13.99 -21.74 -1.79
C SER A 162 -12.50 -21.64 -2.12
N SER A 163 -11.93 -22.84 -2.05
CA SER A 163 -10.66 -23.32 -2.58
C SER A 163 -10.39 -22.94 -4.04
N ARG A 164 -9.10 -22.74 -4.33
CA ARG A 164 -8.45 -22.64 -5.66
C ARG A 164 -8.54 -21.29 -6.37
N SER A 165 -8.01 -20.22 -5.77
CA SER A 165 -7.46 -19.06 -6.50
C SER A 165 -6.65 -18.11 -5.59
N SER A 166 -5.73 -18.59 -4.75
CA SER A 166 -4.90 -17.70 -3.90
C SER A 166 -3.72 -17.08 -4.66
N ARG A 167 -3.96 -16.48 -5.83
CA ARG A 167 -2.92 -15.79 -6.62
C ARG A 167 -3.33 -14.42 -7.16
N ARG A 168 -4.41 -13.82 -6.64
CA ARG A 168 -4.83 -12.48 -7.05
C ARG A 168 -5.50 -11.77 -5.89
N ASP A 169 -4.71 -11.41 -4.88
CA ASP A 169 -5.09 -10.38 -3.89
C ASP A 169 -3.83 -9.56 -3.60
N CYS A 170 -3.22 -9.00 -4.66
CA CYS A 170 -2.28 -7.91 -4.54
C CYS A 170 -2.98 -6.69 -5.15
N THR A 171 -3.71 -5.97 -4.33
CA THR A 171 -4.19 -4.63 -4.64
C THR A 171 -2.95 -3.75 -4.79
N ALA A 172 -2.44 -3.65 -6.02
CA ALA A 172 -1.23 -2.92 -6.38
C ALA A 172 -1.41 -1.42 -6.18
N ILE A 173 -0.63 -0.80 -5.30
CA ILE A 173 -0.64 0.66 -5.19
C ILE A 173 0.14 1.23 -6.36
N LEU A 174 -0.55 2.00 -7.22
CA LEU A 174 0.10 2.68 -8.32
C LEU A 174 0.68 3.98 -7.79
N ILE A 175 1.99 3.98 -7.48
CA ILE A 175 2.74 5.18 -7.17
C ILE A 175 3.15 5.83 -8.49
N TRP A 176 2.53 6.98 -8.83
CA TRP A 176 2.84 7.67 -10.09
C TRP A 176 3.95 8.70 -9.89
N LYS A 177 5.14 8.43 -10.46
CA LYS A 177 6.29 9.33 -10.49
C LYS A 177 6.27 10.13 -11.80
N THR A 178 6.12 11.45 -11.72
CA THR A 178 6.34 12.32 -12.89
C THR A 178 7.83 12.62 -12.99
N SER A 179 8.51 12.02 -13.97
CA SER A 179 9.88 12.42 -14.31
C SER A 179 9.85 13.75 -15.05
N SER A 180 10.33 14.85 -14.43
CA SER A 180 10.61 16.07 -15.18
C SER A 180 11.99 15.95 -15.83
N ARG A 181 12.04 15.93 -17.16
CA ARG A 181 13.24 16.35 -17.90
C ARG A 181 13.16 17.84 -18.21
#